data_AF-A0A3M9WZQ3-F1
#
_entry.id   AF-A0A3M9WZQ3-F1
#
_cell.length_a   1.000
_cell.length_b   1.000
_cell.length_c   1.000
_cell.angle_alpha   90.00
_cell.angle_beta   90.00
_cell.angle_gamma   90.00
#
_symmetry.space_group_name_H-M   'P 1'
#
loop_
_entity.id
_entity.type
_entity.pdbx_description
1 polymer ?
#
loop_
_entity_poly.entity_id
_entity_poly.type
_entity_poly.pdbx_seq_one_letter_code
_entity_poly.pdbx_strand_id
1 'polypeptide(L)'
;METTVSTCLTRRSIVAGLAVTGAFTAVLANKAQATQTKPEKSLYERLGGVFAIAAVVDHFSDAVVKNPVVGQKSKNPQLRKWHTENLGRLPGLKFMRTLWVCDVSGGPFKFVATKPGTTPLGLEEAHRDLHISPDEFDEVAAELGRTLDHFKVPKPEKTEVLAAFAAHKDEVTAGYLKKG
;
A
#
# COMPACT_ATOMS: atom_id res chain seq x y z
N MET A 1 -11.63 46.90 -31.62
CA MET A 1 -10.20 46.65 -31.86
C MET A 1 -10.01 45.15 -31.69
N GLU A 2 -10.47 44.27 -32.58
CA GLU A 2 -10.18 44.19 -34.03
C GLU A 2 -8.68 44.43 -34.24
N THR A 3 -7.86 43.41 -34.52
CA THR A 3 -7.68 42.82 -35.85
C THR A 3 -6.75 41.59 -35.74
N THR A 4 -7.16 40.47 -36.34
CA THR A 4 -6.33 39.29 -36.63
C THR A 4 -6.08 39.29 -38.13
N VAL A 5 -4.84 39.38 -38.64
CA VAL A 5 -4.55 39.10 -40.07
C VAL A 5 -3.09 38.64 -40.31
N SER A 6 -2.98 37.58 -41.14
CA SER A 6 -1.88 37.17 -42.04
C SER A 6 -0.53 36.72 -41.45
N THR A 7 0.15 35.72 -42.03
CA THR A 7 0.35 35.56 -43.48
C THR A 7 0.50 34.10 -43.93
N CYS A 8 -0.21 33.78 -45.01
CA CYS A 8 -0.03 32.61 -45.86
C CYS A 8 1.28 32.72 -46.67
N LEU A 9 2.14 31.71 -46.62
CA LEU A 9 3.24 31.57 -47.58
C LEU A 9 3.29 30.14 -48.12
N THR A 10 2.61 29.99 -49.24
CA THR A 10 2.77 28.90 -50.20
C THR A 10 4.15 29.01 -50.87
N ARG A 11 4.91 27.92 -50.92
CA ARG A 11 5.91 27.74 -51.99
C ARG A 11 5.90 26.30 -52.50
N ARG A 12 5.31 26.15 -53.69
CA ARG A 12 5.51 25.01 -54.58
C ARG A 12 6.92 25.10 -55.17
N SER A 13 7.64 23.99 -55.15
CA SER A 13 8.68 23.70 -56.15
C SER A 13 8.56 22.23 -56.54
N ILE A 14 8.13 22.04 -57.79
CA ILE A 14 8.23 20.80 -58.58
C ILE A 14 9.63 20.81 -59.22
N VAL A 15 10.39 19.71 -59.17
CA VAL A 15 11.31 19.17 -60.21
C VAL A 15 11.74 17.78 -59.71
N ALA A 16 11.19 16.68 -60.24
CA ALA A 16 11.65 15.87 -61.38
C ALA A 16 12.78 14.87 -61.06
N GLY A 17 12.41 13.59 -61.08
CA GLY A 17 13.10 12.53 -61.81
C GLY A 17 14.48 12.05 -61.32
N LEU A 18 14.49 10.93 -60.59
CA LEU A 18 15.45 9.86 -60.86
C LEU A 18 14.81 8.51 -60.55
N ALA A 19 14.46 7.78 -61.61
CA ALA A 19 14.01 6.40 -61.52
C ALA A 19 15.21 5.51 -61.20
N VAL A 20 15.28 5.02 -59.96
CA VAL A 20 16.16 3.92 -59.57
C VAL A 20 15.27 2.69 -59.43
N THR A 21 15.33 1.80 -60.42
CA THR A 21 14.81 0.43 -60.34
C THR A 21 15.71 -0.37 -59.39
N GLY A 22 15.54 -0.15 -58.09
CA GLY A 22 16.08 -1.01 -57.04
C GLY A 22 15.10 -2.15 -56.76
N ALA A 23 15.55 -3.39 -56.95
CA ALA A 23 14.78 -4.58 -56.59
C ALA A 23 14.42 -4.52 -55.09
N PHE A 24 13.13 -4.37 -54.79
CA PHE A 24 12.61 -4.52 -53.44
C PHE A 24 12.68 -6.00 -53.04
N THR A 25 13.79 -6.42 -52.44
CA THR A 25 13.79 -7.62 -51.62
C THR A 25 12.89 -7.33 -50.42
N ALA A 26 11.67 -7.87 -50.44
CA ALA A 26 10.77 -7.84 -49.31
C ALA A 26 11.40 -8.63 -48.16
N VAL A 27 12.13 -7.93 -47.29
CA VAL A 27 12.46 -8.44 -45.97
C VAL A 27 11.13 -8.55 -45.24
N LEU A 28 10.66 -9.78 -45.04
CA LEU A 28 9.60 -10.08 -44.09
C LEU A 28 10.11 -9.64 -42.71
N ALA A 29 9.85 -8.38 -42.36
CA ALA A 29 10.01 -7.89 -41.01
C ALA A 29 9.02 -8.68 -40.16
N ASN A 30 9.51 -9.72 -39.50
CA ASN A 30 8.81 -10.39 -38.43
C ASN A 30 8.57 -9.32 -37.36
N LYS A 31 7.41 -8.65 -37.40
CA LYS A 31 6.90 -7.88 -36.27
C LYS A 31 6.60 -8.91 -35.18
N ALA A 32 7.63 -9.28 -34.42
CA ALA A 32 7.46 -9.71 -33.05
C ALA A 32 6.78 -8.55 -32.35
N GLN A 33 5.45 -8.58 -32.38
CA GLN A 33 4.61 -7.69 -31.62
C GLN A 33 4.84 -8.10 -30.18
N ALA A 34 5.84 -7.45 -29.55
CA ALA A 34 6.00 -7.51 -28.11
C ALA A 34 4.65 -7.13 -27.53
N THR A 35 3.92 -8.14 -27.04
CA THR A 35 2.77 -7.93 -26.19
C THR A 35 3.29 -7.12 -25.02
N GLN A 36 3.09 -5.79 -25.06
CA GLN A 36 3.27 -4.97 -23.90
C GLN A 36 2.22 -5.45 -22.90
N THR A 37 2.61 -6.37 -22.02
CA THR A 37 1.89 -6.66 -20.80
C THR A 37 1.74 -5.33 -20.09
N LYS A 38 0.51 -4.81 -20.09
CA LYS A 38 0.16 -3.66 -19.26
C LYS A 38 0.66 -3.97 -17.85
N PRO A 39 1.38 -3.06 -17.18
CA PRO A 39 1.82 -3.29 -15.82
C PRO A 39 0.62 -3.72 -14.98
N GLU A 40 0.79 -4.80 -14.22
CA GLU A 40 -0.24 -5.21 -13.28
C GLU A 40 -0.49 -4.06 -12.31
N LYS A 41 -1.77 -3.79 -12.02
CA LYS A 41 -2.13 -2.74 -11.06
C LYS A 41 -1.47 -3.05 -9.73
N SER A 42 -0.95 -2.03 -9.05
CA SER A 42 -0.42 -2.23 -7.71
C SER A 42 -1.52 -2.68 -6.74
N LEU A 43 -1.14 -3.31 -5.63
CA LEU A 43 -2.12 -3.66 -4.59
C LEU A 43 -2.86 -2.41 -4.10
N TYR A 44 -2.18 -1.26 -3.99
CA TYR A 44 -2.79 0.02 -3.63
C TYR A 44 -3.96 0.40 -4.57
N GLU A 45 -3.76 0.26 -5.88
CA GLU A 45 -4.80 0.55 -6.88
C GLU A 45 -5.94 -0.47 -6.80
N ARG A 46 -5.64 -1.75 -6.57
CA ARG A 46 -6.65 -2.81 -6.42
C ARG A 46 -7.47 -2.67 -5.13
N LEU A 47 -6.86 -2.16 -4.07
CA LEU A 47 -7.52 -1.83 -2.80
C LEU A 47 -8.39 -0.57 -2.87
N GLY A 48 -8.35 0.18 -3.98
CA GLY A 48 -9.15 1.40 -4.15
C GLY A 48 -8.49 2.68 -3.63
N GLY A 49 -7.18 2.65 -3.38
CA GLY A 49 -6.38 3.79 -2.95
C GLY A 49 -6.64 4.26 -1.52
N VAL A 50 -6.03 5.40 -1.16
CA VAL A 50 -5.90 5.85 0.25
C VAL A 50 -7.23 6.01 0.98
N PHE A 51 -8.31 6.47 0.33
CA PHE A 51 -9.60 6.64 1.01
C PHE A 51 -10.24 5.31 1.39
N ALA A 52 -10.17 4.30 0.53
CA ALA A 52 -10.65 2.96 0.82
C ALA A 52 -9.79 2.30 1.92
N ILE A 53 -8.48 2.44 1.81
CA ILE A 53 -7.52 1.97 2.84
C ILE A 53 -7.81 2.63 4.19
N ALA A 54 -8.00 3.96 4.22
CA ALA A 54 -8.29 4.70 5.44
C ALA A 54 -9.59 4.23 6.11
N ALA A 55 -10.64 3.94 5.33
CA ALA A 55 -11.89 3.41 5.86
C ALA A 55 -11.72 2.02 6.49
N VAL A 56 -10.96 1.12 5.84
CA VAL A 56 -10.61 -0.20 6.40
C VAL A 56 -9.82 -0.04 7.70
N VAL A 57 -8.82 0.83 7.72
CA VAL A 57 -7.96 1.08 8.90
C VAL A 57 -8.75 1.72 10.05
N ASP A 58 -9.67 2.63 9.74
CA ASP A 58 -10.54 3.28 10.73
C ASP A 58 -11.39 2.24 11.47
N HIS A 59 -12.11 1.39 10.71
CA HIS A 59 -12.90 0.29 11.26
C HIS A 59 -12.04 -0.71 12.04
N PHE A 60 -10.93 -1.17 11.44
CA PHE A 60 -10.02 -2.14 12.07
C PHE A 60 -9.50 -1.63 13.41
N SER A 61 -9.08 -0.36 13.48
CA SER A 61 -8.53 0.21 14.70
C SER A 61 -9.59 0.30 15.81
N ASP A 62 -10.83 0.61 15.47
CA ASP A 62 -11.94 0.62 16.44
C ASP A 62 -12.34 -0.80 16.88
N ALA A 63 -12.22 -1.79 15.98
CA ALA A 63 -12.46 -3.19 16.28
C ALA A 63 -11.40 -3.74 17.25
N VAL A 64 -10.11 -3.45 17.02
CA VAL A 64 -9.00 -3.84 17.92
C VAL A 64 -9.22 -3.28 19.33
N VAL A 65 -9.67 -2.03 19.46
CA VAL A 65 -9.96 -1.42 20.78
C VAL A 65 -11.01 -2.22 21.54
N LYS A 66 -12.04 -2.72 20.84
CA LYS A 66 -13.16 -3.48 21.42
C LYS A 66 -12.85 -4.97 21.57
N ASN A 67 -11.79 -5.47 20.94
CA ASN A 67 -11.44 -6.87 20.94
C ASN A 67 -11.15 -7.37 22.37
N PRO A 68 -11.72 -8.51 22.81
CA PRO A 68 -11.57 -8.98 24.18
C PRO A 68 -10.16 -9.46 24.53
N VAL A 69 -9.36 -9.87 23.54
CA VAL A 69 -8.01 -10.43 23.74
C VAL A 69 -6.95 -9.34 23.67
N VAL A 70 -7.05 -8.41 22.71
CA VAL A 70 -6.00 -7.43 22.42
C VAL A 70 -6.39 -5.98 22.74
N GLY A 71 -7.65 -5.73 23.08
CA GLY A 71 -8.21 -4.40 23.36
C GLY A 71 -8.41 -4.11 24.85
N GLN A 72 -9.50 -3.39 25.17
CA GLN A 72 -9.82 -2.89 26.52
C GLN A 72 -9.98 -3.98 27.60
N LYS A 73 -10.22 -5.23 27.21
CA LYS A 73 -10.38 -6.37 28.13
C LYS A 73 -9.19 -7.33 28.09
N SER A 74 -8.12 -6.96 27.38
CA SER A 74 -6.93 -7.80 27.23
C SER A 74 -6.39 -8.25 28.58
N LYS A 75 -5.88 -9.48 28.65
CA LYS A 75 -5.16 -10.00 29.82
C LYS A 75 -3.79 -9.34 29.96
N ASN A 76 -3.15 -8.96 28.85
CA ASN A 76 -1.91 -8.20 28.85
C ASN A 76 -2.15 -6.78 29.40
N PRO A 77 -1.55 -6.43 30.55
CA PRO A 77 -1.82 -5.16 31.21
C PRO A 77 -1.32 -3.96 30.41
N GLN A 78 -0.28 -4.10 29.60
CA GLN A 78 0.24 -3.03 28.75
C GLN A 78 -0.71 -2.72 27.59
N LEU A 79 -1.22 -3.75 26.91
CA LEU A 79 -2.26 -3.58 25.89
C LEU A 79 -3.53 -2.99 26.50
N ARG A 80 -4.01 -3.53 27.62
CA ARG A 80 -5.20 -3.01 28.30
C ARG A 80 -5.04 -1.53 28.65
N LYS A 81 -3.93 -1.15 29.28
CA LYS A 81 -3.62 0.25 29.64
C LYS A 81 -3.63 1.16 28.41
N TRP A 82 -3.02 0.73 27.31
CA TRP A 82 -3.03 1.52 26.08
C TRP A 82 -4.48 1.79 25.61
N HIS A 83 -5.31 0.75 25.58
CA HIS A 83 -6.69 0.82 25.08
C HIS A 83 -7.69 1.48 26.04
N THR A 84 -7.34 1.71 27.31
CA THR A 84 -8.20 2.39 28.30
C THR A 84 -7.76 3.82 28.60
N GLU A 85 -6.46 4.11 28.54
CA GLU A 85 -5.91 5.39 29.02
C GLU A 85 -5.31 6.26 27.89
N ASN A 86 -5.05 5.69 26.71
CA ASN A 86 -4.29 6.38 25.65
C ASN A 86 -5.07 6.59 24.35
N LEU A 87 -6.39 6.41 24.36
CA LEU A 87 -7.23 6.50 23.15
C LEU A 87 -7.24 7.89 22.50
N GLY A 88 -6.82 8.94 23.20
CA GLY A 88 -6.58 10.26 22.58
C GLY A 88 -5.53 10.23 21.45
N ARG A 89 -4.66 9.21 21.42
CA ARG A 89 -3.66 9.00 20.35
C ARG A 89 -4.19 8.18 19.18
N LEU A 90 -5.38 7.60 19.28
CA LEU A 90 -5.95 6.70 18.27
C LEU A 90 -6.08 7.35 16.88
N PRO A 91 -6.46 8.63 16.72
CA PRO A 91 -6.49 9.27 15.40
C PRO A 91 -5.12 9.27 14.71
N GLY A 92 -4.05 9.56 15.46
CA GLY A 92 -2.68 9.48 14.96
C GLY A 92 -2.29 8.06 14.58
N LEU A 93 -2.72 7.05 15.36
CA LEU A 93 -2.45 5.66 15.02
C LEU A 93 -3.16 5.22 13.73
N LYS A 94 -4.44 5.61 13.55
CA LYS A 94 -5.20 5.36 12.31
C LYS A 94 -4.51 5.96 11.09
N PHE A 95 -3.99 7.18 11.22
CA PHE A 95 -3.20 7.83 10.17
C PHE A 95 -1.93 7.05 9.84
N MET A 96 -1.11 6.71 10.85
CA MET A 96 0.14 5.99 10.63
C MET A 96 -0.07 4.59 10.02
N ARG A 97 -1.10 3.86 10.46
CA ARG A 97 -1.48 2.56 9.88
C ARG A 97 -1.91 2.72 8.41
N THR A 98 -2.68 3.77 8.09
CA THR A 98 -3.06 4.10 6.71
C THR A 98 -1.83 4.35 5.84
N LEU A 99 -0.86 5.14 6.31
CA LEU A 99 0.40 5.38 5.59
C LEU A 99 1.18 4.09 5.35
N TRP A 100 1.29 3.23 6.36
CA TRP A 100 1.98 1.94 6.21
C TRP A 100 1.31 1.06 5.14
N VAL A 101 -0.03 0.92 5.17
CA VAL A 101 -0.74 0.14 4.14
C VAL A 101 -0.56 0.76 2.75
N CYS A 102 -0.63 2.09 2.63
CA CYS A 102 -0.37 2.78 1.37
C CYS A 102 1.03 2.46 0.82
N ASP A 103 2.06 2.49 1.67
CA ASP A 103 3.44 2.25 1.24
C ASP A 103 3.67 0.78 0.82
N VAL A 104 3.30 -0.16 1.70
CA VAL A 104 3.55 -1.60 1.49
C VAL A 104 2.74 -2.17 0.32
N SER A 105 1.61 -1.54 -0.03
CA SER A 105 0.80 -1.92 -1.18
C SER A 105 1.26 -1.30 -2.51
N GLY A 106 2.37 -0.55 -2.52
CA GLY A 106 2.92 0.08 -3.72
C GLY A 106 2.23 1.40 -4.09
N GLY A 107 1.66 2.10 -3.10
CA GLY A 107 1.06 3.41 -3.26
C GLY A 107 2.06 4.56 -3.23
N PRO A 108 1.59 5.80 -3.47
CA PRO A 108 2.45 6.98 -3.59
C PRO A 108 2.91 7.55 -2.23
N PHE A 109 2.26 7.17 -1.13
CA PHE A 109 2.58 7.68 0.20
C PHE A 109 3.59 6.78 0.89
N LYS A 110 4.63 7.38 1.46
CA LYS A 110 5.69 6.66 2.17
C LYS A 110 5.49 6.70 3.67
N PHE A 111 5.68 5.55 4.31
CA PHE A 111 5.69 5.47 5.76
C PHE A 111 7.05 5.92 6.28
N VAL A 112 7.04 6.73 7.34
CA VAL A 112 8.24 7.12 8.07
C VAL A 112 8.01 6.80 9.53
N ALA A 113 8.90 6.01 10.12
CA ALA A 113 8.83 5.64 11.52
C ALA A 113 8.91 6.88 12.41
N THR A 114 8.03 6.97 13.41
CA THR A 114 8.08 8.04 14.43
C THR A 114 9.12 7.77 15.52
N LYS A 115 9.51 6.50 15.66
CA LYS A 115 10.61 6.03 16.50
C LYS A 115 11.53 5.17 15.63
N PRO A 116 12.75 5.63 15.33
CA PRO A 116 13.71 4.80 14.60
C PRO A 116 14.04 3.52 15.37
N GLY A 117 14.19 2.42 14.62
CA GLY A 117 14.68 1.15 15.13
C GLY A 117 15.83 0.62 14.28
N THR A 118 16.08 -0.67 14.42
CA THR A 118 16.94 -1.48 13.56
C THR A 118 16.37 -1.70 12.16
N THR A 119 15.03 -1.65 12.00
CA THR A 119 14.37 -1.68 10.69
C THR A 119 13.90 -0.28 10.25
N PRO A 120 13.70 -0.04 8.95
CA PRO A 120 13.12 1.22 8.46
C PRO A 120 11.72 1.52 9.03
N LEU A 121 10.98 0.49 9.42
CA LEU A 121 9.63 0.64 9.99
C LEU A 121 9.64 0.90 11.50
N GLY A 122 10.72 0.52 12.20
CA GLY A 122 10.88 0.74 13.64
C GLY A 122 9.77 0.10 14.49
N LEU A 123 9.15 -0.97 14.00
CA LEU A 123 7.99 -1.60 14.65
C LEU A 123 8.39 -2.23 15.98
N GLU A 124 9.61 -2.75 16.09
CA GLU A 124 10.14 -3.27 17.34
C GLU A 124 10.19 -2.23 18.43
N GLU A 125 10.61 -1.00 18.14
CA GLU A 125 10.66 0.09 19.14
C GLU A 125 9.27 0.69 19.39
N ALA A 126 8.40 0.68 18.38
CA ALA A 126 7.02 1.13 18.53
C ALA A 126 6.19 0.20 19.44
N HIS A 127 6.50 -1.10 19.46
CA HIS A 127 5.73 -2.13 20.17
C HIS A 127 6.45 -2.74 21.38
N ARG A 128 7.75 -2.46 21.59
CA ARG A 128 8.59 -3.06 22.64
C ARG A 128 7.92 -3.14 24.01
N ASP A 129 7.42 -2.00 24.47
CA ASP A 129 6.85 -1.85 25.82
C ASP A 129 5.45 -2.45 25.96
N LEU A 130 4.83 -2.89 24.86
CA LEU A 130 3.53 -3.56 24.88
C LEU A 130 3.65 -5.06 25.18
N HIS A 131 4.85 -5.63 25.03
CA HIS A 131 5.11 -7.05 25.24
C HIS A 131 4.08 -7.97 24.56
N ILE A 132 3.77 -7.66 23.30
CA ILE A 132 2.77 -8.39 22.51
C ILE A 132 3.25 -9.82 22.27
N SER A 133 2.46 -10.80 22.72
CA SER A 133 2.77 -12.22 22.46
C SER A 133 2.50 -12.62 21.01
N PRO A 134 3.08 -13.74 20.52
CA PRO A 134 2.73 -14.28 19.21
C PRO A 134 1.23 -14.53 19.01
N ASP A 135 0.53 -15.00 20.04
CA ASP A 135 -0.92 -15.24 20.00
C ASP A 135 -1.72 -13.93 19.94
N GLU A 136 -1.27 -12.91 20.66
CA GLU A 136 -1.89 -11.57 20.59
C GLU A 136 -1.69 -10.94 19.21
N PHE A 137 -0.51 -11.13 18.59
CA PHE A 137 -0.28 -10.70 17.21
C PHE A 137 -1.23 -11.42 16.25
N ASP A 138 -1.38 -12.73 16.38
CA ASP A 138 -2.27 -13.53 15.52
C ASP A 138 -3.74 -13.13 15.68
N GLU A 139 -4.16 -12.75 16.88
CA GLU A 139 -5.51 -12.22 17.10
C GLU A 139 -5.72 -10.84 16.45
N VAL A 140 -4.71 -9.97 16.45
CA VAL A 140 -4.77 -8.72 15.66
C VAL A 140 -4.85 -9.03 14.15
N ALA A 141 -4.10 -10.00 13.66
CA ALA A 141 -4.18 -10.44 12.26
C ALA A 141 -5.57 -11.02 11.92
N ALA A 142 -6.18 -11.77 12.85
CA ALA A 142 -7.54 -12.26 12.71
C ALA A 142 -8.58 -11.13 12.66
N GLU A 143 -8.42 -10.08 13.48
CA GLU A 143 -9.26 -8.88 13.44
C GLU A 143 -9.13 -8.12 12.11
N LEU A 144 -7.91 -8.03 11.57
CA LEU A 144 -7.69 -7.48 10.23
C LEU A 144 -8.42 -8.33 9.19
N GLY A 145 -8.33 -9.65 9.27
CA GLY A 145 -9.06 -10.58 8.40
C GLY A 145 -10.58 -10.36 8.43
N ARG A 146 -11.17 -10.22 9.63
CA ARG A 146 -12.60 -9.90 9.81
C ARG A 146 -12.97 -8.54 9.24
N THR A 147 -12.11 -7.54 9.40
CA THR A 147 -12.34 -6.21 8.84
C THR A 147 -12.32 -6.26 7.31
N LEU A 148 -11.36 -6.95 6.69
CA LEU A 148 -11.30 -7.11 5.24
C LEU A 148 -12.56 -7.83 4.69
N ASP A 149 -13.09 -8.81 5.43
CA ASP A 149 -14.37 -9.45 5.10
C ASP A 149 -15.56 -8.49 5.22
N HIS A 150 -15.59 -7.63 6.24
CA HIS A 150 -16.62 -6.60 6.40
C HIS A 150 -16.69 -5.67 5.18
N PHE A 151 -15.53 -5.26 4.66
CA PHE A 151 -15.42 -4.45 3.45
C PHE A 151 -15.52 -5.25 2.14
N LYS A 152 -15.68 -6.58 2.23
CA LYS A 152 -15.77 -7.49 1.08
C LYS A 152 -14.56 -7.37 0.14
N VAL A 153 -13.37 -7.20 0.73
CA VAL A 153 -12.12 -7.17 -0.04
C VAL A 153 -11.94 -8.53 -0.73
N PRO A 154 -11.67 -8.58 -2.04
CA PRO A 154 -11.57 -9.86 -2.74
C PRO A 154 -10.39 -10.70 -2.21
N LYS A 155 -10.52 -12.02 -2.38
CA LYS A 155 -9.58 -12.99 -1.78
C LYS A 155 -8.10 -12.75 -2.15
N PRO A 156 -7.73 -12.41 -3.39
CA PRO A 156 -6.33 -12.13 -3.74
C PRO A 156 -5.77 -10.97 -2.91
N GLU A 157 -6.44 -9.82 -2.92
CA GLU A 157 -6.03 -8.63 -2.18
C GLU A 157 -5.99 -8.89 -0.67
N LYS A 158 -7.00 -9.58 -0.13
CA LYS A 158 -7.02 -9.98 1.29
C LYS A 158 -5.81 -10.82 1.66
N THR A 159 -5.45 -11.78 0.81
CA THR A 159 -4.30 -12.67 1.06
C THR A 159 -2.99 -11.88 1.08
N GLU A 160 -2.81 -10.97 0.13
CA GLU A 160 -1.61 -10.12 0.06
C GLU A 160 -1.52 -9.17 1.24
N VAL A 161 -2.63 -8.54 1.65
CA VAL A 161 -2.67 -7.66 2.84
C VAL A 161 -2.31 -8.43 4.11
N LEU A 162 -2.87 -9.62 4.32
CA LEU A 162 -2.57 -10.44 5.49
C LEU A 162 -1.13 -10.96 5.47
N ALA A 163 -0.57 -11.30 4.30
CA ALA A 163 0.83 -11.69 4.16
C ALA A 163 1.77 -10.52 4.50
N ALA A 164 1.49 -9.32 3.98
CA ALA A 164 2.25 -8.12 4.31
C ALA A 164 2.20 -7.79 5.82
N PHE A 165 1.04 -7.98 6.46
CA PHE A 165 0.92 -7.83 7.91
C PHE A 165 1.76 -8.87 8.67
N ALA A 166 1.63 -10.15 8.31
CA ALA A 166 2.30 -11.27 8.97
C ALA A 166 3.83 -11.19 8.89
N ALA A 167 4.38 -10.57 7.84
CA ALA A 167 5.82 -10.35 7.67
C ALA A 167 6.47 -9.55 8.81
N HIS A 168 5.68 -8.82 9.61
CA HIS A 168 6.17 -8.00 10.73
C HIS A 168 6.05 -8.66 12.11
N LYS A 169 5.68 -9.95 12.18
CA LYS A 169 5.44 -10.63 13.46
C LYS A 169 6.66 -10.60 14.38
N ASP A 170 7.86 -10.84 13.85
CA ASP A 170 9.08 -10.88 14.65
C ASP A 170 9.43 -9.50 15.23
N GLU A 171 9.25 -8.43 14.45
CA GLU A 171 9.49 -7.06 14.91
C GLU A 171 8.52 -6.69 16.04
N VAL A 172 7.22 -6.93 15.84
CA VAL A 172 6.17 -6.53 16.79
C VAL A 172 6.25 -7.33 18.10
N THR A 173 6.65 -8.59 18.04
CA THR A 173 6.76 -9.48 19.21
C THR A 173 8.13 -9.44 19.89
N ALA A 174 9.09 -8.67 19.38
CA ALA A 174 10.45 -8.60 19.92
C ALA A 174 10.52 -8.22 21.41
N GLY A 175 9.57 -7.39 21.90
CA GLY A 175 9.48 -7.03 23.31
C GLY A 175 9.01 -8.18 24.23
N TYR A 176 8.27 -9.15 23.70
CA TYR A 176 7.84 -10.33 24.43
C TYR A 176 8.99 -11.35 24.54
N LEU A 177 9.68 -11.62 23.44
CA LEU A 177 10.77 -12.61 23.37
C LEU A 177 11.97 -12.26 24.25
N LYS A 178 12.24 -10.98 24.52
CA LYS A 178 13.33 -10.55 25.41
C LYS A 178 13.08 -10.83 26.90
N LYS A 179 11.85 -11.21 27.27
CA LYS A 179 11.46 -11.46 28.67
C LYS A 179 11.45 -12.96 29.03
N GLY A 180 11.53 -13.84 28.03
CA GLY A 180 11.72 -15.29 28.19
C GLY A 180 13.19 -15.65 28.07
#